data_AF-A0AAW7D3H9-F1
#
_entry.id   AF-A0AAW7D3H9-F1
#
_cell.length_a   1.000
_cell.length_b   1.000
_cell.length_c   1.000
_cell.angle_alpha   90.00
_cell.angle_beta   90.00
_cell.angle_gamma   90.00
#
_symmetry.space_group_name_H-M   'P 1'
#
loop_
_entity.id
_entity.type
_entity.pdbx_description
1 polymer ?
#
loop_
_entity_poly.entity_id
_entity_poly.type
_entity_poly.pdbx_seq_one_letter_code
_entity_poly.pdbx_strand_id
1 'polypeptide(L)' 'MKLVYSILCILGSSVYLVYLFRKKNKDSNFWDKSMQIKGLLGGIGLFLMGIIMLYRYFFN' A
#
# COMPACT_ATOMS: atom_id res chain seq x y z
N MET A 1 14.35 -9.69 13.19
CA MET A 1 13.47 -10.19 12.11
C MET A 1 12.20 -9.36 11.91
N LYS A 2 11.45 -8.96 12.96
CA LYS A 2 10.21 -8.15 12.85
C LYS A 2 10.38 -6.83 12.08
N LEU A 3 11.50 -6.14 12.30
CA LEU A 3 11.84 -4.87 11.64
C LEU A 3 11.97 -5.00 10.11
N VAL A 4 12.59 -6.08 9.64
CA VAL A 4 12.79 -6.38 8.21
C VAL A 4 11.45 -6.63 7.52
N TYR A 5 10.54 -7.38 8.16
CA TYR A 5 9.20 -7.61 7.64
C TYR A 5 8.36 -6.33 7.56
N SER A 6 8.44 -5.44 8.56
CA SER A 6 7.76 -4.15 8.51
C SER A 6 8.28 -3.27 7.38
N ILE A 7 9.61 -3.22 7.19
CA ILE A 7 10.23 -2.46 6.09
C ILE A 7 9.82 -3.03 4.73
N LEU A 8 9.82 -4.36 4.56
CA LEU A 8 9.37 -5.04 3.35
C LEU A 8 7.88 -4.78 3.06
N CYS A 9 7.02 -4.77 4.07
CA CYS A 9 5.60 -4.44 3.91
C CYS A 9 5.40 -3.00 3.43
N ILE A 10 6.15 -2.05 3.99
CA ILE A 10 6.08 -0.62 3.62
C ILE A 10 6.58 -0.43 2.18
N LEU A 11 7.72 -1.03 1.83
CA LEU A 11 8.28 -0.96 0.49
C LEU A 11 7.36 -1.63 -0.55
N GLY A 12 6.88 -2.84 -0.28
CA GLY A 12 5.96 -3.56 -1.16
C GLY A 12 4.65 -2.79 -1.39
N SER A 13 4.07 -2.23 -0.33
CA SER A 13 2.85 -1.41 -0.43
C SER A 13 3.08 -0.13 -1.24
N SER A 14 4.24 0.52 -1.05
CA SER A 14 4.61 1.73 -1.79
C SER A 14 4.80 1.45 -3.29
N VAL A 15 5.54 0.39 -3.65
CA VAL A 15 5.73 -0.02 -5.06
C VAL A 15 4.40 -0.38 -5.71
N TYR A 16 3.52 -1.09 -4.98
CA TYR A 16 2.18 -1.43 -5.46
C TYR A 16 1.32 -0.19 -5.72
N LEU A 17 1.32 0.79 -4.81
CA LEU A 17 0.64 2.08 -4.97
C LEU A 17 1.14 2.86 -6.20
N VAL A 18 2.46 2.91 -6.41
CA VAL A 18 3.07 3.57 -7.58
C VAL A 18 2.70 2.86 -8.88
N TYR A 19 2.68 1.51 -8.88
CA TYR A 19 2.25 0.73 -10.04
C TYR A 19 0.78 1.02 -10.38
N LEU A 20 -0.09 1.07 -9.38
CA LEU A 20 -1.50 1.37 -9.53
C LEU A 20 -1.72 2.78 -10.10
N PHE A 21 -0.97 3.77 -9.60
CA PHE A 21 -1.00 5.15 -10.12
C PHE A 21 -0.47 5.25 -11.55
N ARG A 22 0.57 4.49 -11.91
CA ARG A 22 1.06 4.42 -13.30
C ARG A 22 0.03 3.80 -14.25
N LYS A 23 -0.70 2.77 -13.80
CA LYS A 23 -1.74 2.12 -14.60
C LYS A 23 -2.98 3.02 -14.80
N LYS A 24 -3.31 3.86 -13.82
CA LYS A 24 -4.41 4.85 -13.90
C LYS A 24 -4.35 5.76 -15.14
N ASN A 25 -3.15 6.07 -15.64
CA ASN A 25 -2.99 6.94 -16.81
C ASN A 25 -3.33 6.26 -18.15
N LYS A 26 -3.67 4.97 -18.18
CA LYS A 26 -3.87 4.22 -19.43
C LYS A 26 -5.32 3.85 -19.75
N ASP A 27 -6.28 3.96 -18.82
CA ASP A 27 -7.63 3.40 -19.02
C ASP A 27 -8.75 4.38 -18.65
N SER A 28 -9.67 4.63 -19.60
CA SER A 28 -10.85 5.50 -19.47
C SER A 28 -12.09 4.77 -18.91
N ASN A 29 -11.96 3.51 -18.49
CA ASN A 29 -13.08 2.69 -18.03
C ASN A 29 -13.43 2.90 -16.55
N PHE A 30 -14.70 3.17 -16.29
CA PHE A 30 -15.24 3.43 -14.94
C PHE A 30 -15.09 2.23 -13.98
N TRP A 31 -15.17 1.01 -14.53
CA TRP A 31 -14.99 -0.24 -13.78
C TRP A 31 -13.54 -0.41 -13.31
N ASP A 32 -12.57 -0.06 -14.14
CA ASP A 32 -11.14 -0.10 -13.80
C ASP A 32 -10.82 0.95 -12.71
N LYS A 33 -11.45 2.13 -12.80
CA LYS A 33 -11.33 3.18 -11.78
C LYS A 33 -11.85 2.74 -10.40
N SER A 34 -12.96 2.02 -10.35
CA SER A 34 -13.52 1.49 -9.10
C SER A 34 -12.63 0.39 -8.50
N MET A 35 -12.10 -0.50 -9.36
CA MET A 35 -11.15 -1.53 -8.96
C MET A 35 -9.83 -0.93 -8.44
N GLN A 36 -9.36 0.16 -9.08
CA GLN A 36 -8.19 0.90 -8.62
C GLN A 36 -8.43 1.58 -7.28
N ILE A 37 -9.57 2.25 -7.07
CA ILE A 37 -9.87 2.89 -5.77
C ILE A 37 -9.88 1.85 -4.64
N LYS A 38 -10.48 0.67 -4.87
CA LYS A 38 -10.45 -0.44 -3.90
C LYS A 38 -9.03 -0.95 -3.65
N GLY A 39 -8.22 -1.12 -4.70
CA GLY A 39 -6.82 -1.52 -4.57
C GLY A 39 -5.95 -0.49 -3.84
N LEU A 40 -6.26 0.79 -4.02
CA LEU A 40 -5.57 1.91 -3.39
C LEU A 40 -5.94 2.01 -1.90
N LEU A 41 -7.23 1.85 -1.56
CA LEU A 41 -7.70 1.72 -0.17
C LEU A 41 -7.07 0.52 0.54
N GLY A 42 -6.97 -0.64 -0.13
CA GLY A 42 -6.30 -1.82 0.42
C GLY A 42 -4.80 -1.60 0.67
N GLY A 43 -4.11 -0.99 -0.30
CA GLY A 43 -2.68 -0.67 -0.18
C GLY A 43 -2.39 0.35 0.93
N ILE A 44 -3.22 1.39 1.08
CA ILE A 44 -3.12 2.37 2.16
C ILE A 44 -3.38 1.70 3.53
N GLY A 45 -4.36 0.80 3.60
CA GLY A 45 -4.66 0.05 4.82
C GLY A 45 -3.48 -0.81 5.29
N LEU A 46 -2.88 -1.57 4.38
CA LEU A 46 -1.69 -2.38 4.67
C LEU A 46 -0.47 -1.51 5.06
N PHE A 47 -0.29 -0.37 4.41
CA PHE A 47 0.77 0.58 4.73
C PHE A 47 0.62 1.15 6.15
N LEU A 48 -0.59 1.61 6.51
CA LEU A 48 -0.91 2.07 7.86
C LEU A 48 -0.69 0.98 8.92
N MET A 49 -1.10 -0.25 8.63
CA MET A 49 -0.93 -1.38 9.53
C MET A 49 0.55 -1.72 9.76
N GLY A 50 1.38 -1.61 8.73
CA GLY A 50 2.83 -1.72 8.82
C GLY A 50 3.46 -0.64 9.69
N ILE A 51 3.03 0.61 9.55
CA ILE A 51 3.47 1.75 10.38
C ILE A 51 3.06 1.55 11.84
N ILE A 52 1.82 1.16 12.11
CA ILE A 52 1.32 0.93 13.48
C ILE A 52 2.13 -0.18 14.17
N MET A 53 2.41 -1.28 13.47
CA MET A 53 3.28 -2.34 14.00
C MET A 53 4.70 -1.85 14.29
N LEU A 54 5.27 -1.00 13.43
CA LEU A 54 6.59 -0.41 13.62
C LEU A 54 6.63 0.55 14.82
N TYR A 55 5.62 1.41 14.94
CA TYR A 55 5.47 2.33 16.06
C TYR A 55 5.37 1.56 17.38
N ARG A 56 4.54 0.52 17.42
CA ARG A 56 4.40 -0.35 18.60
C ARG A 56 5.65 -1.18 18.90
N TYR A 57 6.55 -1.37 17.94
CA TYR A 57 7.83 -2.05 18.17
C TYR A 57 8.92 -1.11 18.72
N PHE A 58 8.86 0.19 18.40
CA PHE A 58 9.86 1.18 18.85
C PHE A 58 9.45 1.91 20.14
N PHE A 59 8.16 2.14 20.36
CA PHE A 59 7.64 2.92 21.50
C PHE A 59 7.08 2.06 22.64
N ASN A 60 7.14 0.73 22.54
CA ASN A 60 6.71 -0.22 23.57
C ASN A 60 7.69 -1.39 23.63
#